data_AF-A0A972ZRR0-F1
#
_entry.id   AF-A0A972ZRR0-F1
#
_cell.length_a   1.000
_cell.length_b   1.000
_cell.length_c   1.000
_cell.angle_alpha   90.00
_cell.angle_beta   90.00
_cell.angle_gamma   90.00
#
_symmetry.space_group_name_H-M   'P 1'
#
loop_
_entity.id
_entity.type
_entity.pdbx_description
1 polymer ?
#
loop_
_entity_poly.entity_id
_entity_poly.type
_entity_poly.pdbx_seq_one_letter_code
_entity_poly.pdbx_strand_id
1 'polypeptide(L)' 'MKIYNGIQNFRASSPVITIGTFDGVHLGHRKVLKRLKEIATEINGESVLFTFYPHPRLIISPNEKTLRVITTLEEKKDLL' A
#
# COMPACT_ATOMS: atom_id res chain seq x y z
N MET A 1 -5.44 -10.16 5.26
CA MET A 1 -4.18 -9.67 4.68
C MET A 1 -3.04 -9.89 5.69
N LYS A 2 -1.84 -10.29 5.25
CA LYS A 2 -0.64 -10.29 6.12
C LYS A 2 0.02 -8.91 6.04
N ILE A 3 0.40 -8.33 7.18
CA ILE A 3 1.01 -6.99 7.25
C ILE A 3 2.47 -7.13 7.72
N TYR A 4 3.37 -6.45 7.02
CA TYR A 4 4.79 -6.40 7.35
C TYR A 4 5.21 -4.94 7.58
N ASN A 5 5.90 -4.66 8.67
CA ASN A 5 6.52 -3.36 8.94
C ASN A 5 7.98 -3.44 8.50
N GLY A 6 8.29 -2.89 7.32
CA GLY A 6 9.60 -3.02 6.69
C GLY A 6 9.74 -4.30 5.84
N ILE A 7 10.88 -4.42 5.16
CA ILE A 7 11.13 -5.46 4.15
C ILE A 7 12.00 -6.61 4.65
N GLN A 8 12.59 -6.49 5.85
CA GLN A 8 13.65 -7.37 6.33
C GLN A 8 13.19 -8.83 6.42
N ASN A 9 11.94 -9.03 6.85
CA ASN A 9 11.31 -10.34 7.01
C ASN A 9 10.21 -10.61 5.97
N PHE A 10 10.10 -9.76 4.95
CA PHE A 10 9.12 -9.96 3.90
C PHE A 10 9.57 -11.10 2.96
N ARG A 11 8.63 -12.01 2.68
CA ARG A 11 8.80 -13.15 1.78
C ARG A 11 7.49 -13.35 1.02
N ALA A 12 7.59 -13.56 -0.29
CA ALA A 12 6.47 -13.89 -1.15
C ALA A 12 6.95 -14.75 -2.33
N SER A 13 6.09 -15.64 -2.81
CA SER A 13 6.28 -16.48 -3.98
C SER A 13 5.61 -15.83 -5.19
N SER A 14 6.36 -15.66 -6.30
CA SER A 14 5.88 -15.03 -7.53
C SER A 14 5.06 -13.74 -7.28
N PRO A 15 5.62 -12.74 -6.57
CA PRO A 15 4.84 -11.58 -6.14
C PRO A 15 4.47 -10.69 -7.32
N VAL A 16 3.19 -10.32 -7.40
CA VAL A 16 2.71 -9.23 -8.24
C VAL A 16 2.54 -8.02 -7.35
N ILE A 17 3.26 -6.95 -7.66
CA ILE A 17 3.50 -5.85 -6.72
C ILE A 17 2.88 -4.55 -7.24
N THR A 18 2.26 -3.81 -6.34
CA THR A 18 2.00 -2.37 -6.53
C THR A 18 2.59 -1.58 -5.37
N ILE A 19 2.87 -0.30 -5.62
CA ILE A 19 3.48 0.60 -4.64
C ILE A 19 2.79 1.96 -4.69
N GLY A 20 2.53 2.56 -3.53
CA GLY A 20 1.93 3.89 -3.45
C GLY A 20 1.56 4.31 -2.04
N THR A 21 1.13 5.56 -1.87
CA THR A 21 0.67 6.05 -0.57
C THR A 21 -0.67 5.40 -0.15
N PHE A 22 -1.54 5.12 -1.12
CA PHE A 22 -2.86 4.52 -0.92
C PHE A 22 -3.73 5.24 0.12
N ASP A 23 -3.47 6.54 0.32
CA ASP A 23 -4.25 7.35 1.25
C ASP A 23 -5.69 7.50 0.75
N GLY A 24 -6.66 7.20 1.60
CA GLY A 24 -8.10 7.23 1.28
C GLY A 24 -8.61 6.07 0.41
N VAL A 25 -7.75 5.22 -0.15
CA VAL A 25 -8.11 4.05 -1.00
C VAL A 25 -9.30 4.33 -1.94
N HIS A 26 -9.22 5.45 -2.67
CA HIS A 26 -10.27 5.91 -3.57
C HIS A 26 -10.46 4.99 -4.79
N LEU A 27 -11.44 5.28 -5.66
CA LEU A 27 -11.78 4.45 -6.82
C LEU A 27 -10.60 4.10 -7.73
N GLY A 28 -9.67 5.05 -7.96
CA GLY A 28 -8.43 4.80 -8.69
C GLY A 28 -7.56 3.70 -8.06
N HIS A 29 -7.26 3.80 -6.76
CA HIS A 29 -6.55 2.78 -6.00
C HIS A 29 -7.25 1.42 -6.07
N ARG A 30 -8.58 1.39 -5.94
CA ARG A 30 -9.36 0.15 -6.05
C ARG A 30 -9.23 -0.53 -7.42
N LYS A 31 -9.15 0.24 -8.50
CA LYS A 31 -8.88 -0.30 -9.85
C LYS A 31 -7.49 -0.94 -9.94
N VAL A 32 -6.47 -0.29 -9.39
CA VAL A 32 -5.10 -0.82 -9.35
C VAL A 32 -5.04 -2.12 -8.53
N LEU A 33 -5.64 -2.14 -7.33
CA LEU A 33 -5.69 -3.32 -6.47
C LEU A 33 -6.47 -4.48 -7.10
N LYS A 34 -7.55 -4.16 -7.84
CA LYS A 34 -8.30 -5.18 -8.58
C LYS A 34 -7.41 -5.82 -9.65
N ARG A 35 -6.74 -5.03 -10.49
CA ARG A 35 -5.86 -5.55 -11.54
C ARG A 35 -4.67 -6.32 -10.96
N LEU A 36 -4.14 -5.89 -9.83
CA LEU A 36 -3.09 -6.60 -9.08
C LEU A 36 -3.53 -8.03 -8.73
N LYS A 37 -4.73 -8.17 -8.14
CA LYS A 37 -5.30 -9.46 -7.75
C LYS A 37 -5.59 -10.35 -8.96
N GLU A 38 -6.09 -9.78 -10.06
CA GLU A 38 -6.33 -10.50 -11.32
C GLU A 38 -5.02 -11.12 -11.85
N ILE A 39 -3.95 -10.33 -12.01
CA ILE A 39 -2.66 -10.81 -12.51
C ILE A 39 -2.05 -11.85 -11.56
N ALA A 40 -2.10 -11.61 -10.24
CA ALA A 40 -1.60 -12.57 -9.26
C ALA A 40 -2.31 -13.93 -9.37
N THR A 41 -3.63 -13.90 -9.61
CA THR A 41 -4.42 -15.13 -9.81
C THR A 41 -4.04 -15.83 -11.11
N GLU A 42 -3.88 -15.10 -12.22
CA GLU A 42 -3.49 -15.65 -13.54
C GLU A 42 -2.18 -16.43 -13.49
N ILE A 43 -1.22 -15.99 -12.67
CA ILE A 43 0.12 -16.61 -12.57
C ILE A 43 0.30 -17.50 -11.34
N ASN A 44 -0.76 -17.76 -10.57
CA ASN A 44 -0.70 -18.46 -9.28
C ASN A 44 0.36 -17.87 -8.32
N GLY A 45 0.40 -16.53 -8.24
CA GLY A 45 1.31 -15.74 -7.42
C GLY A 45 0.62 -14.99 -6.27
N GLU A 46 1.41 -14.22 -5.51
CA GLU A 46 0.90 -13.44 -4.38
C GLU A 46 0.71 -11.95 -4.73
N SER A 47 -0.47 -11.39 -4.47
CA SER A 47 -0.70 -9.94 -4.61
C SER A 47 -0.09 -9.18 -3.43
N VAL A 48 0.81 -8.22 -3.71
CA VAL A 48 1.58 -7.49 -2.70
C VAL A 48 1.41 -5.99 -2.88
N LEU A 49 1.11 -5.29 -1.79
CA LEU A 49 1.07 -3.84 -1.74
C LEU A 49 2.19 -3.32 -0.84
N PHE A 50 3.09 -2.52 -1.41
CA PHE A 50 3.97 -1.66 -0.62
C PHE A 50 3.32 -0.29 -0.43
N THR A 51 3.16 0.10 0.83
CA THR A 51 2.68 1.43 1.19
C THR A 51 3.60 2.09 2.20
N PHE A 52 3.43 3.39 2.38
CA PHE A 52 4.30 4.21 3.20
C PHE A 52 3.60 4.61 4.48
N TYR A 53 4.37 4.59 5.56
CA TYR A 53 4.03 5.21 6.84
C TYR A 53 5.34 5.58 7.55
N PRO A 54 5.56 6.83 8.00
CA PRO A 54 4.72 8.02 7.79
C PRO A 54 4.55 8.38 6.31
N HIS A 55 3.66 9.32 5.99
CA HIS A 55 3.51 9.80 4.61
C HIS A 55 4.87 10.34 4.09
N PRO A 56 5.33 9.97 2.87
CA PRO A 56 6.69 10.30 2.39
C PRO A 56 7.06 11.79 2.47
N ARG A 57 6.08 12.69 2.25
CA ARG A 57 6.27 14.13 2.41
C ARG A 57 6.73 14.56 3.81
N LEU A 58 6.31 13.86 4.87
CA LEU A 58 6.76 14.15 6.24
C LEU A 58 8.22 13.73 6.47
N ILE A 59 8.72 12.76 5.69
CA ILE A 59 10.12 12.35 5.75
C ILE A 59 11.00 13.37 5.01
N ILE A 60 10.55 13.81 3.83
CA ILE A 60 11.29 14.77 3.00
C ILE A 60 11.26 16.17 3.62
N SER A 61 10.14 16.55 4.23
CA SER A 61 9.95 17.86 4.86
C SER A 61 9.43 17.69 6.29
N PRO A 62 10.31 17.42 7.27
CA PRO A 62 9.90 17.16 8.66
C PRO A 62 9.14 18.31 9.33
N ASN A 63 9.34 19.55 8.86
CA ASN A 63 8.66 20.74 9.37
C ASN A 63 7.36 21.08 8.62
N GLU A 64 6.90 20.22 7.70
CA GLU A 64 5.63 20.38 6.99
C GLU A 64 4.45 20.27 7.97
N LYS A 65 3.65 21.33 8.06
CA LYS A 65 2.47 21.40 8.95
C LYS A 65 1.14 21.39 8.21
N THR A 66 1.17 21.48 6.87
CA THR A 66 -0.04 21.62 6.06
C THR A 66 -0.55 20.29 5.48
N LEU A 67 0.24 19.22 5.60
CA LEU A 67 -0.14 17.92 5.08
C LEU A 67 -1.35 17.38 5.86
N ARG A 68 -2.44 17.14 5.13
CA ARG A 68 -3.61 16.42 5.61
C ARG A 68 -3.67 15.08 4.89
N VAL A 69 -3.84 14.01 5.66
CA VAL A 69 -4.11 12.66 5.14
C VAL A 69 -5.60 12.37 5.22
N ILE A 70 -6.10 11.60 4.27
CA ILE A 70 -7.53 11.23 4.17
C ILE A 70 -7.87 10.14 5.20
N THR A 71 -6.93 9.23 5.44
CA THR A 71 -7.11 8.07 6.34
C THR A 71 -5.97 7.95 7.33
N THR A 72 -6.31 7.52 8.55
CA THR A 72 -5.35 7.01 9.53
C THR A 72 -4.71 5.70 9.04
N LEU A 73 -3.64 5.26 9.70
CA LEU A 73 -3.01 3.98 9.36
C LEU A 73 -3.97 2.79 9.56
N GLU A 74 -4.79 2.81 10.62
CA GLU A 74 -5.76 1.75 10.88
C GLU A 74 -6.89 1.76 9.85
N GLU A 75 -7.49 2.90 9.55
CA GLU A 75 -8.51 2.99 8.49
C GLU A 75 -7.96 2.54 7.13
N LYS A 76 -6.71 2.90 6.81
CA LYS A 76 -6.07 2.43 5.58
C LYS A 76 -5.92 0.91 5.57
N LYS A 77 -5.57 0.27 6.70
CA LYS A 77 -5.49 -1.21 6.78
C LYS A 77 -6.87 -1.85 6.60
N ASP A 78 -7.92 -1.26 7.15
CA ASP A 78 -9.29 -1.79 7.02
C ASP A 78 -9.85 -1.67 5.60
N LEU A 79 -9.39 -0.68 4.84
CA LEU A 79 -9.81 -0.45 3.46
C LEU A 79 -9.12 -1.34 2.41
N LEU A 80 -8.02 -2.03 2.76
CA LEU A 80 -7.13 -2.79 1.87
C LEU A 80 -7.36 -4.31 1.92
#